data_AF-A0A821E507-F1
#
_entry.id   AF-A0A821E507-F1
#
_cell.length_a   1.000
_cell.length_b   1.000
_cell.length_c   1.000
_cell.angle_alpha   90.00
_cell.angle_beta   90.00
_cell.angle_gamma   90.00
#
_symmetry.space_group_name_H-M   'P 1'
#
loop_
_entity.id
_entity.type
_entity.pdbx_description
1 polymer ?
#
loop_
_entity_poly.entity_id
_entity_poly.type
_entity_poly.pdbx_seq_one_letter_code
_entity_poly.pdbx_strand_id
1 'polypeptide(L)'
;SYAQEVQKKLWLAGFQVDCDLDPGTTLNKKIRQNQLAQYNFIGVVGQTEQANGTINIRTRDNKQHGEFTIDEVIKRFRELAETRTNHAEDEFAGPSAESNVAGATSKLEHTKLSESHDD
;
A
#
# COMPACT_ATOMS: atom_id res chain seq x y z
N SER A 1 1.37 15.67 7.34
CA SER A 1 2.38 14.93 6.55
C SER A 1 1.67 13.90 5.68
N TYR A 2 2.30 13.45 4.60
CA TYR A 2 1.66 12.46 3.70
C TYR A 2 1.25 11.18 4.44
N ALA A 3 2.04 10.72 5.41
CA ALA A 3 1.67 9.61 6.30
C ALA A 3 0.30 9.80 6.99
N GLN A 4 0.01 11.00 7.51
CA GLN A 4 -1.27 11.29 8.16
C GLN A 4 -2.44 11.31 7.16
N GLU A 5 -2.20 11.73 5.92
CA GLU A 5 -3.22 11.71 4.87
C GLU A 5 -3.57 10.27 4.48
N VAL A 6 -2.55 9.42 4.32
CA VAL A 6 -2.71 7.98 4.09
C VAL A 6 -3.46 7.32 5.24
N GLN A 7 -3.07 7.61 6.49
CA GLN A 7 -3.78 7.13 7.67
C GLN A 7 -5.25 7.54 7.65
N LYS A 8 -5.54 8.82 7.39
CA LYS A 8 -6.92 9.32 7.36
C LYS A 8 -7.75 8.61 6.29
N LYS A 9 -7.21 8.38 5.10
CA LYS A 9 -7.89 7.63 4.02
C LYS A 9 -8.20 6.19 4.45
N LEU A 10 -7.24 5.49 5.03
CA LEU A 10 -7.42 4.12 5.50
C LEU A 10 -8.40 4.04 6.68
N TRP A 11 -8.33 5.00 7.60
CA TRP A 11 -9.26 5.12 8.73
C TRP A 11 -10.70 5.36 8.26
N LEU A 12 -10.90 6.27 7.31
CA LEU A 12 -12.21 6.52 6.70
C LEU A 12 -12.74 5.30 5.93
N ALA A 13 -11.85 4.45 5.42
CA ALA A 13 -12.22 3.17 4.80
C ALA A 13 -12.57 2.08 5.81
N GLY A 14 -12.44 2.33 7.13
CA GLY A 14 -12.80 1.42 8.20
C GLY A 14 -11.65 0.60 8.78
N PHE A 15 -10.40 0.89 8.39
CA PHE A 15 -9.22 0.16 8.87
C PHE A 15 -8.57 0.83 10.09
N GLN A 16 -8.06 0.03 11.02
CA GLN A 16 -7.23 0.52 12.12
C GLN A 16 -5.80 0.74 11.61
N VAL A 17 -5.34 1.99 11.65
CA VAL A 17 -4.02 2.38 11.16
C VAL A 17 -3.38 3.36 12.12
N ASP A 18 -2.19 3.02 12.57
CA ASP A 18 -1.35 3.88 13.40
C ASP A 18 -0.23 4.52 12.58
N CYS A 19 0.09 5.76 12.92
CA CYS A 19 1.15 6.52 12.27
C CYS A 19 2.29 6.80 13.26
N ASP A 20 3.47 6.26 12.98
CA ASP A 20 4.68 6.57 13.73
C ASP A 20 5.36 7.81 13.13
N LEU A 21 5.11 8.96 13.75
CA LEU A 21 5.65 10.26 13.36
C LEU A 21 6.91 10.67 14.14
N ASP A 22 7.49 9.79 14.98
CA ASP A 22 8.66 10.14 15.80
C ASP A 22 9.90 10.43 14.93
N PRO A 23 10.41 11.67 14.88
CA PRO A 23 11.58 12.00 14.08
C PRO A 23 12.89 11.46 14.68
N GLY A 24 12.90 11.06 15.96
CA GLY A 24 14.09 10.60 16.68
C GLY A 24 14.45 9.13 16.46
N THR A 25 13.58 8.38 15.77
CA THR A 25 13.74 6.94 15.56
C THR A 25 13.99 6.63 14.08
N THR A 26 15.05 5.87 13.78
CA THR A 26 15.39 5.48 12.39
C THR A 26 14.31 4.59 11.79
N LEU A 27 14.12 4.67 10.47
CA LEU A 27 13.12 3.87 9.74
C LEU A 27 13.22 2.36 10.06
N ASN A 28 14.44 1.80 10.07
CA ASN A 28 14.65 0.38 10.39
C ASN A 28 14.21 0.03 11.82
N LYS A 29 14.42 0.92 12.79
CA LYS A 29 13.98 0.72 14.16
C LYS A 29 12.45 0.76 14.26
N LYS A 30 11.79 1.68 13.54
CA LYS A 30 10.32 1.72 13.46
C LYS A 30 9.75 0.46 12.85
N ILE A 31 10.29 0.02 11.71
CA ILE A 31 9.85 -1.23 11.05
C ILE A 31 9.96 -2.38 12.05
N ARG A 32 11.09 -2.54 12.72
CA ARG A 32 11.29 -3.59 13.73
C ARG A 32 10.31 -3.48 14.91
N GLN A 33 10.00 -2.28 15.40
CA GLN A 33 9.03 -2.08 16.46
C GLN A 33 7.61 -2.49 16.04
N ASN A 34 7.20 -2.13 14.82
CA ASN A 34 5.90 -2.49 14.29
C ASN A 34 5.79 -4.02 14.04
N GLN A 35 6.87 -4.67 13.61
CA GLN A 35 6.92 -6.14 13.53
C GLN A 35 6.72 -6.80 14.90
N LEU A 36 7.41 -6.30 15.94
CA LEU A 36 7.28 -6.80 17.31
C LEU A 36 5.88 -6.56 17.89
N ALA A 37 5.26 -5.44 17.51
CA ALA A 37 3.87 -5.10 17.87
C ALA A 37 2.82 -5.90 17.07
N GLN A 38 3.25 -6.85 16.23
CA GLN A 38 2.38 -7.75 15.46
C GLN A 38 1.46 -7.03 14.46
N TYR A 39 1.89 -5.90 13.88
CA TYR A 39 1.18 -5.32 12.74
C TYR A 39 1.33 -6.21 11.50
N ASN A 40 0.20 -6.58 10.90
CA ASN A 40 0.16 -7.44 9.71
C ASN A 40 0.83 -6.77 8.50
N PHE A 41 0.66 -5.45 8.37
CA PHE A 41 1.20 -4.66 7.27
C PHE A 41 1.91 -3.42 7.80
N ILE A 42 3.08 -3.13 7.23
CA ILE A 42 3.87 -1.94 7.53
C ILE A 42 3.96 -1.11 6.26
N GLY A 43 3.24 0.01 6.26
CA GLY A 43 3.27 0.99 5.18
C GLY A 43 4.42 1.98 5.37
N VAL A 44 5.35 2.01 4.44
CA VAL A 44 6.44 2.98 4.40
C VAL A 44 6.12 4.05 3.37
N VAL A 45 6.16 5.31 3.79
CA VAL A 45 5.97 6.47 2.92
C VAL A 45 7.13 7.43 3.09
N GLY A 46 7.83 7.71 2.00
CA GLY A 46 8.87 8.71 1.91
C GLY A 46 8.50 9.82 0.93
N GLN A 47 9.53 10.53 0.46
CA GLN A 47 9.36 11.63 -0.48
C GLN A 47 8.94 11.14 -1.88
N THR A 48 9.46 9.99 -2.31
CA THR A 48 9.11 9.35 -3.59
C THR A 48 7.64 8.93 -3.59
N GLU A 49 7.21 8.24 -2.54
CA GLU A 49 5.84 7.75 -2.41
C GLU A 49 4.85 8.92 -2.29
N GLN A 50 5.24 10.00 -1.59
CA GLN A 50 4.45 11.22 -1.55
C GLN A 50 4.29 11.87 -2.94
N ALA A 51 5.36 11.91 -3.75
CA ALA A 51 5.29 12.47 -5.09
C ALA A 51 4.42 11.64 -6.04
N ASN A 52 4.44 10.32 -5.88
CA ASN A 52 3.68 9.38 -6.69
C ASN A 52 2.26 9.14 -6.19
N GLY A 53 1.93 9.53 -4.96
CA GLY A 53 0.63 9.22 -4.34
C GLY A 53 0.47 7.75 -3.98
N THR A 54 1.58 7.08 -3.66
CA THR A 54 1.67 5.64 -3.40
C THR A 54 2.10 5.34 -1.96
N ILE A 55 2.20 4.07 -1.62
CA ILE A 55 2.72 3.55 -0.36
C ILE A 55 3.49 2.24 -0.62
N ASN A 56 4.64 2.08 0.03
CA ASN A 56 5.37 0.82 -0.02
C ASN A 56 4.89 -0.10 1.11
N ILE A 57 4.35 -1.27 0.76
CA ILE A 57 3.82 -2.22 1.75
C ILE A 57 4.85 -3.31 2.04
N ARG A 58 5.13 -3.53 3.32
CA ARG A 58 5.96 -4.62 3.83
C ARG A 58 5.15 -5.48 4.80
N THR A 59 5.45 -6.77 4.85
CA THR A 59 4.82 -7.70 5.81
C THR A 59 5.55 -7.74 7.14
N ARG A 60 4.93 -8.41 8.11
CA ARG A 60 5.55 -8.69 9.41
C ARG A 60 6.87 -9.46 9.24
N ASP A 61 6.96 -10.35 8.25
CA ASP A 61 8.16 -11.15 7.97
C ASP A 61 9.25 -10.39 7.17
N ASN A 62 9.14 -9.06 7.07
CA ASN A 62 10.07 -8.18 6.35
C ASN A 62 10.09 -8.40 4.83
N LYS A 63 9.07 -9.05 4.27
CA LYS A 63 8.91 -9.21 2.82
C LYS A 63 8.35 -7.90 2.25
N GLN A 64 8.96 -7.39 1.19
CA GLN A 64 8.41 -6.26 0.44
C GLN A 64 7.37 -6.76 -0.55
N HIS A 65 6.16 -6.21 -0.46
CA HIS A 65 5.07 -6.52 -1.39
C HIS A 65 5.04 -5.56 -2.57
N GLY A 66 5.76 -4.44 -2.48
CA GLY A 66 5.90 -3.45 -3.54
C GLY A 66 5.26 -2.11 -3.18
N GLU A 67 5.15 -1.26 -4.19
CA GLU A 67 4.55 0.06 -4.12
C GLU A 67 3.15 0.01 -4.75
N PHE A 68 2.15 0.51 -4.03
CA PHE A 68 0.75 0.51 -4.44
C PHE A 68 0.16 1.90 -4.26
N THR A 69 -0.84 2.24 -5.05
CA THR A 69 -1.65 3.44 -4.79
C THR A 69 -2.52 3.24 -3.54
N ILE A 70 -2.92 4.33 -2.89
CA ILE A 70 -3.73 4.23 -1.66
C ILE A 70 -5.07 3.54 -1.93
N ASP A 71 -5.66 3.79 -3.09
CA ASP A 71 -6.95 3.19 -3.48
C ASP A 71 -6.81 1.68 -3.73
N GLU A 72 -5.71 1.22 -4.32
CA GLU A 72 -5.41 -0.21 -4.48
C GLU A 72 -5.23 -0.90 -3.13
N VAL A 73 -4.53 -0.27 -2.19
CA VAL A 73 -4.36 -0.82 -0.84
C VAL A 73 -5.70 -0.95 -0.14
N ILE A 74 -6.56 0.08 -0.19
CA ILE A 74 -7.91 0.02 0.39
C ILE A 74 -8.71 -1.13 -0.22
N LYS A 75 -8.69 -1.27 -1.54
CA LYS A 75 -9.40 -2.34 -2.24
C LYS A 75 -8.93 -3.72 -1.76
N ARG A 76 -7.62 -3.97 -1.78
CA ARG A 76 -7.04 -5.25 -1.34
C ARG A 76 -7.31 -5.53 0.14
N PHE A 77 -7.20 -4.53 1.00
CA PHE A 77 -7.50 -4.70 2.43
C PHE A 77 -8.97 -5.05 2.67
N ARG A 78 -9.91 -4.54 1.86
CA ARG A 78 -11.31 -4.94 1.93
C ARG A 78 -11.50 -6.39 1.53
N GLU A 79 -10.89 -6.80 0.41
CA GLU A 79 -10.92 -8.20 -0.06
C GLU A 79 -10.40 -9.14 1.04
N LEU A 80 -9.28 -8.81 1.68
CA LEU A 80 -8.72 -9.60 2.79
C LEU A 80 -9.58 -9.61 4.05
N ALA A 81 -10.22 -8.48 4.37
CA ALA A 81 -11.15 -8.39 5.50
C ALA A 81 -12.41 -9.24 5.27
N GLU A 82 -12.85 -9.36 4.02
CA GLU A 82 -13.98 -10.18 3.59
C GLU A 82 -13.65 -11.68 3.56
N THR A 83 -12.47 -12.06 3.04
CA THR A 83 -12.05 -13.47 2.98
C THR A 83 -11.74 -14.06 4.34
N ARG A 84 -11.48 -13.21 5.37
CA ARG A 84 -11.15 -13.62 6.76
C ARG A 84 -10.06 -14.69 6.79
N THR A 85 -9.12 -14.62 5.86
CA THR A 85 -8.03 -15.59 5.74
C THR A 85 -7.06 -15.44 6.90
N ASN A 86 -6.53 -16.57 7.38
CA ASN A 86 -5.46 -16.55 8.39
C ASN A 86 -4.09 -16.16 7.79
N HIS A 87 -3.98 -16.11 6.45
CA HIS A 87 -2.76 -15.81 5.69
C HIS A 87 -2.92 -14.54 4.84
N ALA A 88 -3.51 -13.50 5.41
CA ALA A 88 -3.80 -12.26 4.70
C ALA A 88 -2.54 -11.60 4.10
N GLU A 89 -1.39 -11.79 4.74
CA GLU A 89 -0.10 -11.30 4.26
C GLU A 89 0.29 -11.94 2.92
N ASP A 90 0.10 -13.25 2.76
CA ASP A 90 0.43 -13.99 1.53
C ASP A 90 -0.54 -13.67 0.38
N GLU A 91 -1.83 -13.55 0.69
CA GLU A 91 -2.85 -13.22 -0.31
C GLU A 91 -2.75 -11.76 -0.78
N PHE A 92 -2.26 -10.84 0.05
CA PHE A 92 -2.04 -9.44 -0.35
C PHE A 92 -1.05 -9.31 -1.52
N ALA A 93 -0.08 -10.22 -1.66
CA ALA A 93 0.86 -10.22 -2.79
C ALA A 93 0.20 -10.61 -4.13
N GLY A 94 -0.93 -11.33 -4.09
CA GLY A 94 -1.49 -12.01 -5.26
C GLY A 94 -0.54 -13.05 -5.88
N PRO A 95 -1.00 -13.83 -6.88
CA PRO A 95 -0.18 -14.85 -7.54
C PRO A 95 0.96 -14.30 -8.45
N SER A 96 1.39 -13.04 -8.28
CA SER A 96 2.35 -12.39 -9.20
C SER A 96 3.69 -12.00 -8.58
N ALA A 97 3.98 -12.35 -7.32
CA ALA A 97 5.26 -11.99 -6.69
C ALA A 97 6.46 -12.90 -7.07
N GLU A 98 6.30 -13.88 -7.96
CA GLU A 98 7.40 -14.72 -8.47
C GLU A 98 7.73 -14.50 -9.97
N SER A 99 7.18 -13.48 -10.64
CA SER A 99 7.58 -13.16 -12.02
C SER A 99 7.87 -11.68 -12.21
N ASN A 100 9.03 -11.24 -11.73
CA ASN A 100 9.71 -10.07 -12.30
C ASN A 100 11.24 -10.23 -12.21
N VAL A 101 11.74 -11.29 -12.86
CA VAL A 101 13.02 -11.24 -13.56
C VAL A 101 12.69 -11.31 -15.06
N ALA A 102 12.23 -10.20 -15.64
CA ALA A 102 12.42 -9.88 -17.05
C ALA A 102 11.69 -8.59 -17.43
N GLY A 103 12.45 -7.63 -17.96
CA GLY A 103 12.01 -6.89 -19.15
C GLY A 103 11.07 -5.72 -18.91
N ALA A 104 11.59 -4.53 -19.17
CA ALA A 104 10.80 -3.39 -19.61
C ALA A 104 9.76 -3.81 -20.66
N THR A 105 8.54 -3.30 -20.57
CA THR A 105 7.83 -2.72 -21.72
C THR A 105 6.59 -1.96 -21.27
N SER A 106 6.59 -0.70 -21.67
CA SER A 106 5.53 0.28 -21.72
C SER A 106 4.14 -0.27 -22.01
N LYS A 107 3.13 0.18 -21.26
CA LYS A 107 1.79 0.40 -21.82
C LYS A 107 1.11 1.62 -21.19
N LEU A 108 1.41 2.77 -21.79
CA LEU A 108 0.51 3.92 -21.85
C LEU A 108 -0.74 3.46 -22.63
N GLU A 109 -1.92 3.43 -22.02
CA GLU A 109 -3.18 3.54 -22.76
C GLU A 109 -4.04 4.63 -22.13
N HIS A 110 -4.34 5.63 -22.95
CA HIS A 110 -4.96 6.90 -22.63
C HIS A 110 -6.47 6.78 -22.33
N THR A 111 -6.94 7.51 -21.32
CA THR A 111 -8.34 7.93 -21.21
C THR A 111 -8.62 9.03 -22.24
N LYS A 112 -9.50 8.78 -23.21
CA LYS A 112 -10.21 9.85 -23.94
C LYS A 112 -11.67 9.83 -23.50
N LEU A 113 -12.03 10.80 -22.66
CA LEU A 113 -13.41 11.23 -22.44
C LEU A 113 -13.65 12.45 -23.33
N SER A 114 -14.71 12.45 -24.13
CA SER A 114 -15.29 13.67 -24.69
C SER A 114 -16.82 13.56 -24.67
N GLU A 115 -17.41 14.56 -24.04
CA GLU A 115 -18.84 14.82 -23.84
C GLU A 115 -19.55 15.28 -25.12
N SER A 116 -20.84 14.90 -25.22
CA SER A 116 -22.01 15.48 -25.92
C SER A 116 -21.84 16.44 -27.11
N HIS A 117 -22.73 16.34 -28.11
CA HIS A 117 -23.68 17.41 -28.46
C HIS A 117 -24.81 16.86 -29.35
N ASP A 118 -26.02 17.32 -29.05
CA ASP A 118 -27.31 17.07 -29.71
C ASP A 118 -27.34 17.45 -31.20
N ASP A 119 -28.14 16.71 -31.99
CA ASP A 119 -29.16 17.24 -32.92
C ASP A 119 -30.08 16.10 -33.42
#